data_AF-A0AAW5UEV7-F1
#
_entry.id   AF-A0AAW5UEV7-F1
#
_cell.length_a   1.000
_cell.length_b   1.000
_cell.length_c   1.000
_cell.angle_alpha   90.00
_cell.angle_beta   90.00
_cell.angle_gamma   90.00
#
_symmetry.space_group_name_H-M   'P 1'
#
loop_
_entity.id
_entity.type
_entity.pdbx_description
1 polymer ?
#
loop_
_entity_poly.entity_id
_entity_poly.type
_entity_poly.pdbx_seq_one_letter_code
_entity_poly.pdbx_strand_id
1 'polypeptide(L)' 'MNTEQQKIEYKSLQKIRTGEKGLKELSTTCVALANAQGGQIMIGVEDNTKKPAPNQVIPQE' A
#
# COMPACT_ATOMS: atom_id res chain seq x y z
N MET A 1 -6.14 -7.62 22.31
CA MET A 1 -5.67 -8.43 21.16
C MET A 1 -4.37 -7.80 20.68
N ASN A 2 -3.24 -8.37 21.08
CA ASN A 2 -1.92 -7.81 20.83
C ASN A 2 -1.41 -8.36 19.48
N THR A 3 -1.86 -7.77 18.37
CA THR A 3 -1.46 -8.18 17.01
C THR A 3 -0.30 -7.31 16.54
N GLU A 4 0.78 -7.29 17.33
CA GLU A 4 2.01 -6.65 16.90
C GLU A 4 2.72 -7.60 15.92
N GLN A 5 3.06 -7.08 14.72
CA GLN A 5 3.96 -7.62 13.70
C GLN A 5 3.39 -8.23 12.40
N GLN A 6 2.13 -7.97 12.02
CA GLN A 6 1.88 -7.94 10.56
C GLN A 6 2.50 -6.65 10.01
N LYS A 7 3.54 -6.76 9.18
CA LYS A 7 4.12 -5.60 8.47
C LYS A 7 3.04 -5.01 7.57
N ILE A 8 2.43 -3.92 8.02
CA ILE A 8 1.50 -3.11 7.22
C ILE A 8 2.36 -2.08 6.49
N GLU A 9 2.46 -2.25 5.18
CA GLU A 9 3.15 -1.33 4.30
C GLU A 9 2.14 -0.33 3.73
N TYR A 10 2.33 0.97 3.96
CA TYR A 10 1.43 1.99 3.43
C TYR A 10 1.98 2.50 2.11
N LYS A 11 1.13 2.57 1.08
CA LYS A 11 1.50 3.13 -0.23
C LYS A 11 0.40 4.07 -0.71
N SER A 12 0.81 5.18 -1.31
CA SER A 12 -0.10 6.16 -1.89
C SER A 12 -0.89 5.56 -3.07
N LEU A 13 -2.15 5.99 -3.23
CA LEU A 13 -3.00 5.58 -4.35
C LEU A 13 -2.43 6.00 -5.70
N GLN A 14 -1.53 6.99 -5.71
CA GLN A 14 -0.78 7.40 -6.89
C GLN A 14 0.02 6.24 -7.50
N LYS A 15 0.48 5.26 -6.72
CA LYS A 15 1.18 4.07 -7.25
C LYS A 15 0.30 3.16 -8.09
N ILE A 16 -1.02 3.17 -7.87
CA ILE A 16 -1.95 2.47 -8.79
C ILE A 16 -2.27 3.36 -9.99
N ARG A 17 -2.44 4.69 -9.77
CA ARG A 17 -2.78 5.63 -10.86
C ARG A 17 -1.63 5.91 -11.84
N THR A 18 -0.38 5.70 -11.45
CA THR A 18 0.81 5.90 -12.32
C THR A 18 1.07 4.73 -13.29
N GLY A 19 0.19 3.72 -13.34
CA GLY A 19 0.24 2.62 -14.29
C GLY A 19 1.42 1.67 -14.04
N GLU A 20 2.07 1.21 -15.10
CA GLU A 20 3.11 0.15 -15.06
C GLU A 20 4.25 0.43 -14.08
N LYS A 21 4.67 1.70 -13.95
CA LYS A 21 5.78 2.09 -13.05
C LYS A 21 5.43 1.82 -11.59
N GLY A 22 4.23 2.22 -11.17
CA GLY A 22 3.79 2.04 -9.80
C GLY A 22 3.37 0.59 -9.52
N LEU A 23 2.85 -0.13 -10.52
CA LEU A 23 2.61 -1.58 -10.44
C LEU A 23 3.92 -2.35 -10.22
N LYS A 24 5.01 -1.99 -10.91
CA LYS A 24 6.32 -2.63 -10.75
C LYS A 24 6.84 -2.46 -9.33
N GLU A 25 6.75 -1.26 -8.76
CA GLU A 25 7.11 -1.03 -7.35
C GLU A 25 6.25 -1.85 -6.37
N LEU A 26 4.95 -1.96 -6.64
CA LEU A 26 4.03 -2.79 -5.86
C LEU A 26 4.41 -4.27 -5.90
N SER A 27 4.72 -4.79 -7.10
CA SER A 27 5.17 -6.17 -7.29
C SER A 27 6.46 -6.45 -6.52
N THR A 28 7.44 -5.54 -6.56
CA THR A 28 8.67 -5.68 -5.76
C THR A 28 8.38 -5.71 -4.26
N THR A 29 7.46 -4.85 -3.80
CA THR A 29 7.04 -4.81 -2.39
C THR A 29 6.33 -6.11 -1.98
N CYS A 30 5.48 -6.65 -2.85
CA CYS A 30 4.78 -7.91 -2.64
C CYS A 30 5.76 -9.09 -2.48
N VAL A 31 6.75 -9.19 -3.39
CA VAL A 31 7.80 -10.23 -3.31
C VAL A 31 8.63 -10.08 -2.04
N ALA A 32 8.99 -8.84 -1.66
CA ALA A 32 9.74 -8.58 -0.43
C ALA A 32 8.96 -8.99 0.83
N LEU A 33 7.65 -8.73 0.88
CA LEU A 33 6.78 -9.17 1.97
C LEU A 33 6.64 -10.68 2.01
N ALA A 34 6.42 -11.33 0.85
CA ALA A 34 6.31 -12.77 0.74
C ALA A 34 7.59 -13.50 1.19
N ASN A 35 8.76 -12.95 0.86
CA ASN A 35 10.06 -13.49 1.27
C ASN A 35 10.41 -13.22 2.74
N ALA A 36 9.76 -12.24 3.39
CA ALA A 36 10.00 -11.90 4.78
C ALA A 36 9.11 -12.74 5.72
N GLN A 37 8.02 -12.16 6.24
CA GLN A 37 7.08 -12.82 7.15
C GLN A 37 5.64 -12.74 6.65
N GLY A 38 5.46 -12.39 5.37
CA GLY A 38 4.19 -11.91 4.86
C GLY A 38 3.85 -10.51 5.39
N GLY A 39 2.71 -10.00 4.97
CA GLY A 39 2.24 -8.68 5.41
C GLY A 39 1.02 -8.22 4.64
N GLN A 40 0.60 -6.99 4.91
CA GLN A 40 -0.51 -6.34 4.23
C GLN A 40 -0.01 -5.05 3.59
N ILE A 41 -0.42 -4.78 2.35
CA ILE A 41 -0.14 -3.50 1.69
C ILE A 41 -1.42 -2.68 1.72
N MET A 42 -1.41 -1.57 2.46
CA MET A 42 -2.51 -0.63 2.53
C MET A 42 -2.33 0.42 1.43
N ILE A 43 -3.17 0.33 0.38
CA ILE A 43 -3.13 1.29 -0.71
C ILE A 43 -4.07 2.47 -0.45
N GLY A 44 -3.57 3.67 -0.70
CA GLY A 44 -4.32 4.90 -0.57
C GLY A 44 -4.13 5.62 0.76
N VAL A 45 -3.15 5.20 1.55
CA VAL A 45 -2.73 5.90 2.76
C VAL A 45 -1.30 6.36 2.53
N GLU A 46 -1.06 7.67 2.67
CA GLU A 46 0.31 8.16 2.61
C GLU A 46 1.04 7.77 3.88
N ASP A 47 2.23 7.16 3.69
CA ASP A 47 3.07 6.54 4.73
C ASP A 47 3.32 7.49 5.92
N ASN A 48 3.40 8.80 5.64
CA ASN A 48 3.67 9.84 6.64
C ASN A 48 2.45 10.32 7.44
N THR A 49 1.22 10.17 6.94
CA THR A 49 0.04 10.79 7.57
C THR A 49 -0.94 9.79 8.16
N LYS A 50 -0.79 8.48 7.87
CA LYS A 50 -1.75 7.41 8.25
C LYS A 50 -3.21 7.77 7.96
N LYS A 51 -3.43 8.74 7.07
CA LYS A 51 -4.73 9.27 6.68
C LYS A 51 -4.77 9.23 5.15
N PRO A 52 -5.86 8.77 4.55
CA PRO A 52 -6.07 8.96 3.12
C PRO A 52 -6.03 10.46 2.82
N ALA A 53 -5.49 10.84 1.66
CA ALA A 53 -5.48 12.25 1.26
C ALA A 53 -6.91 12.81 1.29
N PRO A 54 -7.13 14.03 1.83
CA PRO A 54 -8.46 14.64 1.82
C PRO A 54 -8.89 14.77 0.35
N ASN A 55 -10.04 14.17 0.00
CA ASN A 55 -10.59 13.98 -1.36
C ASN A 55 -10.11 12.76 -2.16
N GLN A 56 -9.45 11.78 -1.55
CA GLN A 56 -9.17 10.52 -2.23
C GLN A 56 -10.43 9.63 -2.27
N VAL A 57 -11.19 9.72 -3.36
CA VAL A 57 -12.36 8.90 -3.63
C VAL A 57 -12.01 7.89 -4.72
N ILE A 58 -12.31 6.60 -4.50
CA ILE A 58 -12.26 5.60 -5.55
C ILE A 58 -13.58 5.74 -6.32
N PRO A 59 -13.57 6.15 -7.60
CA PRO A 59 -14.79 6.13 -8.40
C PRO A 59 -15.25 4.66 -8.49
N GLN A 60 -16.46 4.38 -8.01
CA GLN A 60 -17.12 3.11 -8.33
C GLN A 60 -17.55 3.18 -9.80
N GLU A 61 -17.11 2.21 -10.59
CA GLU A 61 -17.72 1.88 -11.89
C GLU A 61 -19.08 1.21 -11.69
#